data_AF-A0A1Q7SSW7-F1
#
_entry.id   AF-A0A1Q7SSW7-F1
#
_cell.length_a   1.000
_cell.length_b   1.000
_cell.length_c   1.000
_cell.angle_alpha   90.00
_cell.angle_beta   90.00
_cell.angle_gamma   90.00
#
_symmetry.space_group_name_H-M   'P 1'
#
loop_
_entity.id
_entity.type
_entity.pdbx_description
1 polymer ?
#
loop_
_entity_poly.entity_id
_entity_poly.type
_entity_poly.pdbx_seq_one_letter_code
_entity_poly.pdbx_strand_id
1 'polypeptide(L)'
;MHSFSYILPSRMVCAILDGMTIKIDKAGRIVLPKPVRDRFHLREGSELELEERSDGVTLRPVEQRSSMAQEKGIWVHLGKVPRGFDWGSVVEAIRDERIKDASGI
;
A
#
# COMPACT_ATOMS: atom_id res chain seq x y z
N MET A 1 3.99 36.88 -14.87
CA MET A 1 3.73 35.42 -14.94
C MET A 1 3.67 34.90 -13.51
N HIS A 2 2.46 34.86 -12.91
CA HIS A 2 2.30 34.47 -11.52
C HIS A 2 2.21 32.95 -11.39
N SER A 3 3.16 32.40 -10.64
CA SER A 3 3.22 31.02 -10.19
C SER A 3 2.07 30.77 -9.20
N PHE A 4 1.10 29.95 -9.57
CA PHE A 4 0.07 29.49 -8.64
C PHE A 4 0.48 28.14 -8.06
N SER A 5 0.95 28.20 -6.82
CA SER A 5 1.15 27.06 -5.94
C SER A 5 -0.23 26.54 -5.53
N TYR A 6 -0.63 25.37 -6.03
CA TYR A 6 -1.84 24.69 -5.55
C TYR A 6 -1.46 23.76 -4.40
N ILE A 7 -1.45 24.34 -3.21
CA ILE A 7 -1.57 23.58 -1.97
C ILE A 7 -3.04 23.19 -1.87
N LEU A 8 -3.38 21.91 -2.07
CA LEU A 8 -4.73 21.41 -1.82
C LEU A 8 -4.77 20.76 -0.43
N PRO A 9 -5.40 21.41 0.57
CA PRO A 9 -5.68 20.78 1.84
C PRO A 9 -6.92 19.87 1.71
N SER A 10 -6.98 18.86 2.57
CA SER A 10 -8.18 18.07 2.91
C SER A 10 -8.55 16.90 1.97
N ARG A 11 -8.27 15.69 2.49
CA ARG A 11 -9.07 14.45 2.43
C ARG A 11 -10.22 14.43 1.41
N MET A 12 -9.92 14.10 0.15
CA MET A 12 -10.92 13.73 -0.86
C MET A 12 -10.93 12.21 -1.08
N VAL A 13 -12.08 11.60 -0.81
CA VAL A 13 -12.44 10.25 -1.30
C VAL A 13 -12.79 10.41 -2.78
N CYS A 14 -12.00 9.77 -3.65
CA CYS A 14 -12.00 9.93 -5.11
C CYS A 14 -11.47 11.31 -5.58
N ALA A 15 -10.39 11.33 -6.37
CA ALA A 15 -10.05 12.53 -7.13
C ALA A 15 -10.28 12.28 -8.60
N ILE A 16 -11.24 13.00 -9.15
CA ILE A 16 -11.13 13.48 -10.52
C ILE A 16 -10.12 14.62 -10.42
N LEU A 17 -8.94 14.44 -10.99
CA LEU A 17 -7.96 15.52 -11.13
C LEU A 17 -8.46 16.37 -12.29
N ASP A 18 -9.28 17.39 -11.98
CA ASP A 18 -9.90 18.32 -12.91
C ASP A 18 -8.99 18.64 -14.11
N GLY A 19 -9.35 18.11 -15.28
CA GLY A 19 -8.74 18.49 -16.56
C GLY A 19 -7.41 17.84 -16.94
N MET A 20 -6.91 16.81 -16.22
CA MET A 20 -5.67 16.16 -16.63
C MET A 20 -5.90 15.00 -17.62
N THR A 21 -5.68 15.26 -18.92
CA THR A 21 -5.66 14.21 -19.95
C THR A 21 -4.32 13.48 -19.94
N ILE A 22 -4.34 12.16 -19.71
CA ILE A 22 -3.18 11.27 -19.90
C ILE A 22 -3.29 10.55 -21.24
N LYS A 23 -2.16 10.33 -21.91
CA LYS A 23 -2.09 9.58 -23.18
C LYS A 23 -1.48 8.21 -22.94
N ILE A 24 -1.93 7.24 -23.74
CA ILE A 24 -1.32 5.92 -23.84
C ILE A 24 -0.15 6.02 -24.82
N ASP A 25 1.01 5.48 -24.45
CA ASP A 25 2.16 5.43 -25.33
C ASP A 25 2.04 4.33 -26.40
N LYS A 26 3.02 4.23 -27.31
CA LYS A 26 3.01 3.21 -28.38
C LYS A 26 3.01 1.77 -27.83
N ALA A 27 3.50 1.56 -26.61
CA ALA A 27 3.58 0.25 -25.96
C ALA A 27 2.31 -0.08 -25.15
N GLY A 28 1.30 0.77 -25.15
CA GLY A 28 0.06 0.54 -24.40
C GLY A 28 0.14 0.92 -22.92
N ARG A 29 1.18 1.67 -22.51
CA ARG A 29 1.38 2.06 -21.11
C ARG A 29 0.83 3.46 -20.85
N ILE A 30 0.34 3.68 -19.63
CA ILE A 30 -0.02 5.00 -19.13
C ILE A 30 1.07 5.51 -18.19
N VAL A 31 1.40 6.80 -18.28
CA VAL A 31 2.30 7.45 -17.35
C VAL A 31 1.48 8.12 -16.26
N LEU A 32 1.54 7.58 -15.05
CA LEU A 32 0.91 8.20 -13.89
C LEU A 32 1.71 9.44 -13.45
N PRO A 33 1.08 10.63 -13.38
CA PRO A 33 1.73 11.84 -12.91
C PRO A 33 2.30 11.67 -11.49
N LYS A 34 3.41 12.37 -11.19
CA LYS A 34 4.05 12.32 -9.87
C LYS A 34 3.07 12.56 -8.70
N PRO A 35 2.16 13.55 -8.74
CA PRO A 35 1.20 13.76 -7.65
C PRO A 35 0.28 12.56 -7.37
N VAL A 36 -0.08 11.81 -8.43
CA VAL A 36 -0.91 10.60 -8.30
C VAL A 36 -0.10 9.47 -7.67
N ARG A 37 1.13 9.26 -8.16
CA ARG A 37 2.03 8.24 -7.62
C ARG A 37 2.30 8.46 -6.14
N ASP A 38 2.62 9.69 -5.74
CA ASP A 38 2.94 10.01 -4.35
C ASP A 38 1.74 9.81 -3.42
N ARG A 39 0.52 10.18 -3.87
CA ARG A 39 -0.70 10.07 -3.08
C ARG A 39 -1.17 8.62 -2.87
N PHE A 40 -0.98 7.76 -3.86
CA PHE A 40 -1.31 6.34 -3.77
C PHE A 40 -0.09 5.47 -3.37
N HIS A 41 1.02 6.11 -2.99
CA HIS A 41 2.28 5.46 -2.63
C HIS A 41 2.77 4.44 -3.67
N LEU A 42 2.50 4.71 -4.95
CA LEU A 42 2.91 3.84 -6.05
C LEU A 42 4.39 4.02 -6.33
N ARG A 43 5.11 2.90 -6.31
CA ARG A 43 6.53 2.79 -6.62
C ARG A 43 6.71 1.97 -7.88
N GLU A 44 7.91 1.98 -8.41
CA GLU A 44 8.28 1.03 -9.46
C GLU A 44 8.01 -0.40 -8.97
N GLY A 45 7.38 -1.22 -9.81
CA GLY A 45 6.97 -2.57 -9.45
C GLY A 45 5.71 -2.67 -8.57
N SER A 46 5.06 -1.57 -8.21
CA SER A 46 3.75 -1.64 -7.54
C SER A 46 2.71 -2.30 -8.43
N GLU A 47 1.99 -3.27 -7.87
CA GLU A 47 0.89 -3.95 -8.54
C GLU A 47 -0.41 -3.16 -8.42
N LEU A 48 -1.16 -3.11 -9.51
CA LEU A 48 -2.47 -2.47 -9.59
C LEU A 48 -3.50 -3.49 -10.08
N GLU A 49 -4.63 -3.57 -9.40
CA GLU A 49 -5.85 -4.19 -9.90
C GLU A 49 -6.53 -3.25 -10.90
N LEU A 50 -6.91 -3.80 -12.06
CA LEU A 50 -7.69 -3.14 -13.09
C LEU A 50 -9.11 -3.71 -13.08
N GLU A 51 -10.09 -2.84 -12.84
CA GLU A 51 -11.51 -3.16 -12.91
C GLU A 51 -12.14 -2.39 -14.07
N GLU A 52 -12.74 -3.10 -15.02
CA GLU A 52 -13.50 -2.50 -16.11
C GLU A 52 -14.93 -2.18 -15.65
N ARG A 53 -15.41 -0.98 -15.98
CA ARG A 53 -16.75 -0.47 -15.70
C ARG A 53 -17.37 0.08 -16.97
N SER A 54 -18.68 0.27 -16.95
CA SER A 54 -19.43 0.81 -18.10
C SER A 54 -18.96 2.19 -18.57
N ASP A 55 -18.35 2.97 -17.69
CA ASP A 55 -17.90 4.35 -17.92
C ASP A 55 -16.37 4.49 -17.97
N GLY A 56 -15.62 3.39 -17.89
CA GLY A 56 -14.15 3.41 -17.99
C GLY A 56 -13.47 2.32 -17.18
N VAL A 57 -12.18 2.53 -16.88
CA VAL A 57 -11.38 1.60 -16.08
C VAL A 57 -11.03 2.24 -14.73
N THR A 58 -11.12 1.46 -13.67
CA THR A 58 -10.64 1.84 -12.35
C THR A 58 -9.35 1.09 -12.05
N LEU A 59 -8.31 1.82 -11.68
CA LEU A 59 -7.06 1.25 -11.19
C LEU A 59 -7.01 1.40 -9.68
N ARG A 60 -6.75 0.30 -8.97
CA ARG A 60 -6.57 0.29 -7.51
C ARG A 60 -5.23 -0.35 -7.17
N PRO A 61 -4.44 0.20 -6.24
CA PRO A 61 -3.31 -0.54 -5.70
C PRO A 61 -3.81 -1.89 -5.18
N VAL A 62 -3.15 -2.98 -5.56
CA VAL A 62 -3.35 -4.26 -4.88
C VAL A 62 -3.01 -4.00 -3.43
N GLU A 63 -3.97 -4.12 -2.51
CA GLU A 63 -3.71 -3.92 -1.09
C GLU A 63 -2.56 -4.84 -0.67
N GLN A 64 -1.35 -4.30 -0.53
CA GLN A 64 -0.56 -4.65 0.65
C GLN A 64 -1.39 -4.10 1.81
N ARG A 65 -2.35 -4.90 2.28
CA ARG A 65 -3.15 -4.57 3.46
C ARG A 65 -2.22 -3.93 4.44
N SER A 66 -2.51 -2.68 4.82
CA SER A 66 -1.83 -2.04 5.93
C SER A 66 -1.92 -3.04 7.05
N SER A 67 -0.80 -3.64 7.35
CA SER A 67 -0.71 -4.78 8.24
C SER A 67 -0.72 -4.25 9.65
N MET A 68 -1.60 -3.31 9.96
CA MET A 68 -1.81 -2.72 11.27
C MET A 68 -3.28 -2.30 11.32
N ALA A 69 -4.08 -3.09 12.03
CA ALA A 69 -5.45 -2.74 12.39
C ALA A 69 -5.53 -2.50 13.88
N GLN A 70 -6.41 -1.58 14.31
CA GLN A 70 -6.64 -1.36 15.74
C GLN A 70 -7.76 -2.29 16.22
N GLU A 71 -7.43 -3.25 17.09
CA GLU A 71 -8.38 -4.17 17.70
C GLU A 71 -8.37 -3.97 19.22
N LYS A 72 -9.52 -3.60 19.79
CA LYS A 72 -9.68 -3.34 21.25
C LYS A 72 -8.66 -2.34 21.82
N GLY A 73 -8.29 -1.32 21.05
CA GLY A 73 -7.32 -0.29 21.45
C GLY A 73 -5.86 -0.68 21.22
N ILE A 74 -5.57 -1.86 20.70
CA ILE A 74 -4.22 -2.37 20.42
C ILE A 74 -3.98 -2.38 18.90
N TRP A 75 -2.78 -2.00 18.46
CA TRP A 75 -2.38 -2.15 17.07
C TRP A 75 -1.94 -3.59 16.78
N VAL A 76 -2.63 -4.25 15.84
CA VAL A 76 -2.45 -5.66 15.46
C VAL A 76 -1.92 -5.77 14.06
N HIS A 77 -0.84 -6.54 13.86
CA HIS A 77 -0.28 -6.72 12.53
C HIS A 77 -1.06 -7.71 11.67
N LEU A 78 -1.84 -7.22 10.71
CA LEU A 78 -2.57 -8.06 9.74
C LEU A 78 -1.67 -8.50 8.58
N GLY A 79 -0.65 -9.29 8.88
CA GLY A 79 0.18 -9.97 7.88
C GLY A 79 -0.54 -11.17 7.28
N LYS A 80 -0.25 -11.50 6.01
CA LYS A 80 -0.60 -12.83 5.47
C LYS A 80 0.41 -13.84 6.01
N VAL A 81 -0.10 -14.87 6.67
CA VAL A 81 0.73 -15.98 7.17
C VAL A 81 1.09 -16.89 5.99
N PRO A 82 2.37 -17.27 5.80
CA PRO A 82 2.77 -18.24 4.78
C PRO A 82 2.02 -19.56 4.93
N ARG A 83 1.77 -20.26 3.82
CA ARG A 83 1.16 -21.60 3.88
C ARG A 83 2.12 -22.55 4.61
N GLY A 84 1.63 -23.28 5.60
CA GLY A 84 2.44 -24.20 6.41
C GLY A 84 3.19 -23.54 7.57
N PHE A 85 2.91 -22.29 7.90
CA PHE A 85 3.49 -21.63 9.07
C PHE A 85 2.92 -22.22 10.36
N ASP A 86 3.79 -22.72 11.23
CA ASP A 86 3.43 -23.23 12.54
C ASP A 86 3.78 -22.23 13.64
N TRP A 87 2.76 -21.67 14.28
CA TRP A 87 2.92 -20.74 15.39
C TRP A 87 3.63 -21.36 16.60
N GLY A 88 3.49 -22.68 16.81
CA GLY A 88 4.15 -23.37 17.92
C GLY A 88 5.67 -23.28 17.82
N SER A 89 6.21 -23.64 16.66
CA SER A 89 7.67 -23.58 16.40
C SER A 89 8.29 -22.19 16.61
N VAL A 90 7.58 -21.13 16.22
CA VAL A 90 8.05 -19.75 16.37
C VAL A 90 8.05 -19.31 17.83
N VAL A 91 7.02 -19.69 18.60
CA VAL A 91 6.95 -19.36 20.03
C VAL A 91 8.06 -20.08 20.80
N GLU A 92 8.32 -21.35 20.48
CA GLU A 92 9.39 -22.12 21.13
C GLU A 92 10.77 -21.56 20.79
N ALA A 93 11.03 -21.21 19.52
CA ALA A 93 12.30 -20.59 19.13
C ALA A 93 12.57 -19.28 19.90
N ILE A 94 11.55 -18.42 20.05
CA ILE A 94 11.67 -17.16 20.80
C ILE A 94 11.87 -17.42 22.30
N ARG A 95 11.22 -18.45 22.86
CA ARG A 95 11.41 -18.84 24.26
C ARG A 95 12.83 -19.32 24.51
N ASP A 96 13.36 -20.15 23.63
CA ASP A 96 14.74 -20.64 23.71
C ASP A 96 15.77 -19.51 23.60
N GLU A 97 15.56 -18.54 22.70
CA GLU A 97 16.40 -17.34 22.61
C GLU A 97 16.40 -16.54 23.92
N ARG A 98 15.22 -16.31 24.51
CA ARG A 98 15.12 -15.55 25.77
C ARG A 98 15.74 -16.28 26.95
N ILE A 99 15.64 -17.61 26.99
CA ILE A 99 16.27 -18.42 28.03
C ILE A 99 17.79 -18.31 27.93
N LYS A 100 18.35 -18.32 26.71
CA LYS A 100 19.79 -18.12 26.50
C LYS A 100 20.26 -16.73 26.94
N ASP A 101 19.54 -15.67 26.53
CA ASP A 101 19.89 -14.30 26.91
C ASP A 101 19.79 -14.06 28.43
N ALA A 102 18.81 -14.66 29.10
CA ALA A 102 18.66 -14.53 30.55
C ALA A 102 19.64 -15.41 31.35
N SER A 103 20.21 -16.46 30.74
CA SER A 103 21.15 -17.38 31.40
C SER A 103 22.63 -17.03 31.19
N GLY A 104 22.94 -16.08 30.31
CA GLY A 104 24.30 -15.50 30.20
C GLY A 104 25.38 -16.50 29.78
N ILE A 105 25.03 -17.51 28.97
CA ILE A 105 25.96 -18.44 28.31
C ILE A 105 25.93 -18.21 26.81
#